data_AF-A0AAV0CYT7-F1
#
_entry.id   AF-A0AAV0CYT7-F1
#
_cell.length_a   1.000
_cell.length_b   1.000
_cell.length_c   1.000
_cell.angle_alpha   90.00
_cell.angle_beta   90.00
_cell.angle_gamma   90.00
#
_symmetry.space_group_name_H-M   'P 1'
#
loop_
_entity.id
_entity.type
_entity.pdbx_description
1 polymer ?
#
loop_
_entity_poly.entity_id
_entity_poly.type
_entity_poly.pdbx_seq_one_letter_code
_entity_poly.pdbx_strand_id
1 'polypeptide(L)'
;MWQLKIPPKVKHFFWQTMVGSLPTADRLIQKRVNIAGDCQICKREPESVWHVFWKCPLAQEIWEKLGVRQSCLRTDFMEWIKAVFTSLSEFRRKSLQIHHVNVEFVEAQE
;
A
#
# COMPACT_ATOMS: atom_id res chain seq x y z
N MET A 1 10.40 3.75 9.11
CA MET A 1 10.35 2.90 7.90
C MET A 1 11.32 1.73 7.99
N TRP A 2 12.63 1.99 8.19
CA TRP A 2 13.68 0.97 8.08
C TRP A 2 13.65 -0.17 9.11
N GLN A 3 13.04 0.07 10.27
CA GLN A 3 12.88 -0.93 11.35
C GLN A 3 11.79 -1.99 11.06
N LEU A 4 10.94 -1.80 10.04
CA LEU A 4 9.94 -2.81 9.70
C LEU A 4 10.61 -4.05 9.09
N LYS A 5 10.18 -5.25 9.51
CA LYS A 5 10.63 -6.53 8.96
C LYS A 5 9.86 -6.86 7.66
N ILE A 6 10.14 -6.10 6.60
CA ILE A 6 9.50 -6.25 5.28
C ILE A 6 10.57 -6.22 4.17
N PRO A 7 10.29 -6.76 2.97
CA PRO A 7 11.27 -6.78 1.88
C PRO A 7 11.80 -5.38 1.53
N PRO A 8 13.09 -5.21 1.20
CA PRO A 8 13.68 -3.91 0.88
C PRO A 8 12.93 -3.12 -0.20
N LYS A 9 12.45 -3.81 -1.25
CA LYS A 9 11.63 -3.21 -2.32
C LYS A 9 10.37 -2.54 -1.79
N VAL A 10 9.74 -3.15 -0.79
CA VAL A 10 8.54 -2.63 -0.13
C VAL A 10 8.89 -1.42 0.74
N LYS A 11 10.01 -1.46 1.48
CA LYS A 11 10.50 -0.29 2.24
C LYS A 11 10.76 0.91 1.34
N HIS A 12 11.43 0.68 0.21
CA HIS A 12 11.75 1.73 -0.76
C HIS A 12 10.48 2.36 -1.36
N PHE A 13 9.53 1.52 -1.75
CA PHE A 13 8.25 1.98 -2.28
C PHE A 13 7.48 2.86 -1.28
N PHE A 14 7.42 2.46 -0.01
CA PHE A 14 6.79 3.28 1.03
C PHE A 14 7.56 4.56 1.31
N TRP A 15 8.90 4.50 1.32
CA TRP A 15 9.72 5.69 1.44
C TRP A 15 9.42 6.69 0.31
N GLN A 16 9.39 6.25 -0.95
CA GLN A 16 9.01 7.10 -2.09
C GLN A 16 7.62 7.70 -1.92
N THR A 17 6.68 6.94 -1.35
CA THR A 17 5.33 7.43 -1.06
C THR A 17 5.34 8.54 -0.01
N MET A 18 6.08 8.36 1.08
CA MET A 18 6.20 9.35 2.16
C MET A 18 6.81 10.66 1.68
N VAL A 19 7.85 10.60 0.85
CA VAL A 19 8.49 11.81 0.30
C VAL A 19 7.73 12.39 -0.89
N GLY A 20 6.58 11.83 -1.27
CA GLY A 20 5.77 12.31 -2.39
C GLY A 20 6.44 12.13 -3.77
N SER A 21 7.37 11.17 -3.87
CA SER A 21 8.14 10.88 -5.08
C SER A 21 7.48 9.86 -6.01
N LEU A 22 6.33 9.28 -5.61
CA LEU A 22 5.56 8.44 -6.52
C LEU A 22 5.07 9.26 -7.72
N PRO A 23 5.13 8.70 -8.94
CA PRO A 23 4.70 9.37 -10.17
C PRO A 23 3.18 9.30 -10.33
N THR A 24 2.43 9.76 -9.32
CA THR A 24 0.97 9.91 -9.42
C THR A 24 0.62 11.08 -10.34
N ALA A 25 -0.56 11.02 -10.98
CA ALA A 25 -0.92 12.04 -11.97
C ALA A 25 -0.88 13.47 -11.40
N ASP A 26 -1.35 13.69 -10.16
CA ASP A 26 -1.23 14.97 -9.46
C ASP A 26 0.22 15.48 -9.37
N ARG A 27 1.19 14.63 -9.06
CA ARG A 27 2.62 14.97 -8.97
C ARG A 27 3.24 15.24 -10.34
N LEU A 28 2.85 14.47 -11.36
CA LEU A 28 3.34 14.66 -12.73
C LEU A 28 2.79 15.97 -13.32
N ILE A 29 1.52 16.28 -13.09
CA ILE A 29 0.90 17.54 -13.51
C ILE A 29 1.55 18.73 -12.79
N GLN A 30 1.85 18.62 -11.48
CA GLN A 30 2.63 19.63 -10.74
C GLN A 30 4.01 19.88 -11.37
N LYS A 31 4.62 18.85 -11.96
CA LYS A 31 5.88 18.92 -12.71
C LYS A 31 5.69 19.31 -14.19
N ARG A 32 4.51 19.80 -14.56
CA ARG A 32 4.15 20.27 -15.93
C ARG A 32 4.20 19.18 -17.00
N VAL A 33 4.03 17.91 -16.62
CA VAL A 33 3.88 16.82 -17.57
C VAL A 33 2.43 16.82 -18.09
N ASN A 34 2.25 16.81 -19.41
CA ASN A 34 0.93 16.82 -20.03
C ASN A 34 0.32 15.40 -20.06
N ILE A 35 -0.51 15.09 -19.07
CA ILE A 35 -1.22 13.80 -18.93
C ILE A 35 -2.64 14.02 -18.40
N ALA A 36 -3.50 13.00 -18.53
CA ALA A 36 -4.79 12.97 -17.85
C ALA A 36 -4.60 12.89 -16.32
N GLY A 37 -5.38 13.68 -15.58
CA GLY A 37 -5.30 13.76 -14.12
C GLY A 37 -6.04 12.63 -13.39
N ASP A 38 -6.91 11.88 -14.09
CA ASP A 38 -7.72 10.84 -13.49
C ASP A 38 -6.91 9.59 -13.15
N CYS A 39 -7.34 8.88 -12.11
CA CYS A 39 -6.74 7.62 -11.71
C CYS A 39 -6.77 6.61 -12.85
N GLN A 40 -5.60 6.04 -13.16
CA GLN A 40 -5.46 5.09 -14.25
C GLN A 40 -6.12 3.74 -13.97
N ILE A 41 -6.52 3.49 -12.72
CA ILE A 41 -7.20 2.28 -12.28
C ILE A 41 -8.72 2.45 -12.37
N CYS A 42 -9.28 3.41 -11.63
CA CYS A 42 -10.74 3.56 -11.53
C CYS A 42 -11.35 4.46 -12.61
N LYS A 43 -10.54 5.35 -13.23
CA LYS A 43 -10.96 6.32 -14.25
C LYS A 43 -12.10 7.26 -13.82
N ARG A 44 -12.26 7.51 -12.51
CA ARG A 44 -13.40 8.27 -11.94
C ARG A 44 -13.02 9.51 -11.14
N GLU A 45 -11.89 9.46 -10.43
CA GLU A 45 -11.42 10.55 -9.58
C GLU A 45 -9.96 10.89 -9.91
N PRO A 46 -9.51 12.12 -9.59
CA PRO A 46 -8.11 12.51 -9.73
C PRO A 46 -7.14 11.55 -9.03
N GLU A 47 -6.07 11.17 -9.73
CA GLU A 47 -5.04 10.32 -9.18
C GLU A 47 -4.17 11.08 -8.20
N SER A 48 -4.16 10.60 -6.97
CA SER A 48 -3.22 11.00 -5.93
C SER A 48 -2.78 9.75 -5.18
N VAL A 49 -1.70 9.87 -4.41
CA VAL A 49 -1.28 8.82 -3.47
C VAL A 49 -2.46 8.38 -2.60
N TRP A 50 -3.18 9.34 -2.02
CA TRP A 50 -4.33 9.04 -1.18
C TRP A 50 -5.44 8.30 -1.94
N HIS A 51 -5.73 8.69 -3.18
CA HIS A 51 -6.71 7.97 -3.98
C HIS A 51 -6.24 6.54 -4.29
N VAL A 52 -5.03 6.36 -4.82
CA VAL A 52 -4.51 5.04 -5.25
C VAL A 52 -4.42 4.06 -4.09
N PHE A 53 -4.05 4.51 -2.89
CA PHE A 53 -3.97 3.64 -1.71
C PHE A 53 -5.28 3.50 -0.94
N TRP A 54 -6.18 4.49 -0.99
CA TRP A 54 -7.33 4.57 -0.09
C TRP A 54 -8.68 4.57 -0.77
N LYS A 55 -8.91 5.53 -1.65
CA LYS A 55 -10.24 5.82 -2.19
C LYS A 55 -10.56 5.01 -3.43
N CYS A 56 -9.54 4.56 -4.15
CA CYS A 56 -9.69 3.77 -5.35
C CYS A 56 -10.49 2.51 -5.02
N PRO A 57 -11.60 2.22 -5.72
CA PRO A 57 -12.42 1.04 -5.46
C PRO A 57 -11.63 -0.27 -5.43
N LEU A 58 -10.60 -0.38 -6.28
CA LEU A 58 -9.70 -1.54 -6.26
C LEU A 58 -8.91 -1.64 -4.95
N ALA A 59 -8.38 -0.52 -4.45
CA ALA A 59 -7.66 -0.50 -3.19
C ALA A 59 -8.60 -0.88 -2.04
N GLN A 60 -9.82 -0.34 -2.03
CA GLN A 60 -10.85 -0.66 -1.06
C GLN A 60 -11.13 -2.17 -1.00
N GLU A 61 -11.35 -2.79 -2.16
CA GLU A 61 -11.59 -4.23 -2.28
C GLU A 61 -10.42 -5.06 -1.75
N ILE A 62 -9.17 -4.67 -2.09
CA ILE A 62 -7.97 -5.36 -1.60
C ILE A 62 -7.89 -5.27 -0.07
N TRP A 63 -8.11 -4.10 0.51
CA TRP A 63 -8.05 -3.91 1.95
C TRP A 63 -9.13 -4.71 2.69
N GLU A 64 -10.35 -4.75 2.14
CA GLU A 64 -11.44 -5.56 2.66
C GLU A 64 -11.08 -7.05 2.68
N LYS A 65 -10.51 -7.58 1.58
CA LYS A 65 -10.03 -8.97 1.51
C LYS A 65 -8.92 -9.28 2.52
N LEU A 66 -8.12 -8.28 2.88
CA LEU A 66 -7.07 -8.39 3.88
C LEU A 66 -7.56 -8.15 5.33
N GLY A 67 -8.87 -7.92 5.51
CA GLY A 67 -9.47 -7.65 6.83
C GLY A 67 -9.15 -6.26 7.39
N VAL A 68 -8.66 -5.34 6.56
CA VAL A 68 -8.33 -3.96 6.94
C VAL A 68 -9.56 -3.08 6.69
N ARG A 69 -10.26 -2.68 7.75
CA ARG A 69 -11.41 -1.77 7.67
C ARG A 69 -10.98 -0.31 7.53
N GLN A 70 -11.46 0.34 6.48
CA GLN A 70 -11.05 1.69 6.08
C GLN A 70 -11.58 2.80 7.00
N SER A 71 -12.66 2.57 7.75
CA SER A 71 -13.29 3.59 8.61
C SER A 71 -12.42 4.02 9.81
N CYS A 72 -11.35 3.30 10.11
CA CYS A 72 -10.56 3.48 11.33
C CYS A 72 -9.35 4.41 11.16
N LEU A 73 -9.01 4.80 9.94
CA LEU A 73 -7.65 5.25 9.61
C LEU A 73 -7.68 6.68 9.06
N ARG A 74 -7.97 7.62 9.96
CA ARG A 74 -7.67 9.05 9.78
C ARG A 74 -6.35 9.41 10.47
N THR A 75 -5.33 8.60 10.24
CA THR A 75 -4.00 8.74 10.87
C THR A 75 -2.95 9.06 9.80
N ASP A 76 -1.81 9.60 10.25
CA ASP A 76 -0.63 9.77 9.39
C ASP A 76 -0.30 8.49 8.62
N PHE A 77 0.16 8.63 7.37
CA PHE A 77 0.45 7.51 6.46
C PHE A 77 1.37 6.46 7.11
N MET A 78 2.29 6.89 7.99
CA MET A 78 3.18 5.98 8.72
C MET A 78 2.48 5.15 9.77
N GLU A 79 1.55 5.74 10.51
CA GLU A 79 0.74 5.01 11.49
C GLU A 79 -0.16 4.01 10.79
N TRP A 80 -0.68 4.37 9.62
CA TRP A 80 -1.39 3.43 8.76
C TRP A 80 -0.52 2.25 8.31
N ILE A 81 0.68 2.51 7.75
CA ILE A 81 1.60 1.45 7.32
C ILE A 81 1.86 0.48 8.47
N LYS A 82 2.15 1.01 9.67
CA LYS A 82 2.39 0.19 10.85
C LYS A 82 1.17 -0.68 11.18
N ALA A 83 -0.03 -0.09 11.21
CA ALA A 83 -1.27 -0.82 11.49
C ALA A 83 -1.53 -1.94 10.46
N VAL A 84 -1.31 -1.67 9.17
CA VAL A 84 -1.44 -2.67 8.10
C VAL A 84 -0.41 -3.78 8.26
N PHE A 85 0.87 -3.47 8.49
CA PHE A 85 1.86 -4.52 8.62
C PHE A 85 1.69 -5.34 9.90
N THR A 86 1.24 -4.73 11.00
CA THR A 86 0.90 -5.45 12.22
C THR A 86 -0.28 -6.38 11.97
N SER A 87 -1.38 -5.88 11.41
CA SER A 87 -2.57 -6.71 11.11
C SER A 87 -2.29 -7.82 10.10
N LEU A 88 -1.49 -7.57 9.06
CA LEU A 88 -1.06 -8.60 8.11
C LEU A 88 -0.11 -9.64 8.73
N SER A 89 0.70 -9.25 9.72
CA SER A 89 1.53 -10.20 10.46
C SER A 89 0.69 -11.12 11.34
N GLU A 90 -0.38 -10.59 11.94
CA GLU A 90 -1.34 -11.36 12.74
C GLU A 90 -2.21 -12.26 11.87
N PHE A 91 -2.67 -11.76 10.72
CA PHE A 91 -3.43 -12.53 9.75
C PHE A 91 -2.62 -13.70 9.20
N ARG A 92 -1.34 -13.47 8.84
CA ARG A 92 -0.43 -14.56 8.46
C ARG A 92 -0.22 -15.57 9.58
N ARG A 93 -0.06 -15.13 10.83
CA ARG A 93 0.10 -16.03 11.98
C ARG A 93 -1.14 -16.92 12.21
N LYS A 94 -2.35 -16.39 12.00
CA LYS A 94 -3.61 -17.15 12.10
C LYS A 94 -3.86 -18.05 10.89
N SER A 95 -3.50 -17.61 9.68
CA SER A 95 -3.63 -18.41 8.45
C SER A 95 -2.64 -19.58 8.39
N LEU A 96 -1.44 -19.42 8.95
CA LEU A 96 -0.43 -20.49 9.06
C LEU A 96 -0.85 -21.65 9.97
N GLN A 97 -1.84 -21.47 10.85
CA GLN A 97 -2.37 -22.55 11.68
C GLN A 97 -3.45 -23.39 10.97
N ILE A 98 -4.01 -22.91 9.85
CA ILE A 98 -5.17 -23.55 9.20
C ILE A 98 -4.80 -24.24 7.88
N HIS A 99 -3.67 -23.88 7.26
CA HIS A 99 -3.22 -24.52 6.02
C HIS A 99 -1.74 -24.92 6.09
N HIS A 100 -1.49 -26.24 6.05
CA HIS A 100 -0.24 -26.87 5.61
C HIS A 100 0.03 -26.51 4.13
N VAL A 101 0.27 -25.24 3.84
CA VAL A 101 0.69 -24.77 2.53
C VAL A 101 1.93 -23.92 2.75
N ASN A 102 3.06 -24.43 2.28
CA ASN A 102 4.33 -23.73 2.19
C ASN A 102 4.12 -22.44 1.38
N VAL A 103 3.90 -21.33 2.08
CA VAL A 103 4.32 -20.04 1.55
C VAL A 103 5.81 -19.98 1.80
N GLU A 104 6.58 -20.57 0.90
CA GLU A 104 7.99 -20.25 0.77
C GLU A 104 8.06 -18.76 0.45
N PHE A 105 8.21 -17.97 1.50
CA PHE A 105 8.93 -16.73 1.39
C PHE A 105 10.31 -17.14 0.90
N VAL A 106 10.67 -16.68 -0.29
CA VAL A 106 12.02 -16.76 -0.83
C VAL A 106 12.97 -16.21 0.25
N GLU A 107 13.53 -17.12 1.04
CA GLU A 107 14.71 -16.89 1.84
C GLU A 107 15.89 -16.85 0.88
N ALA A 108 16.67 -15.77 1.00
CA ALA A 108 18.05 -15.66 0.48
C ALA A 108 18.14 -15.62 -1.07
N GLN A 109 19.07 -14.96 -1.74
CA GLN A 109 20.36 -14.31 -1.50
C GLN A 109 20.39 -13.16 -2.55
N GLU A 110 21.05 -12.00 -2.45
CA GLU A 110 22.26 -11.51 -1.78
C GLU A 110 22.05 -10.03 -1.37
#